data_AF-A0A2X3EA57-F1
#
_entry.id   AF-A0A2X3EA57-F1
#
_cell.length_a   1.000
_cell.length_b   1.000
_cell.length_c   1.000
_cell.angle_alpha   90.00
_cell.angle_beta   90.00
_cell.angle_gamma   90.00
#
_symmetry.space_group_name_H-M   'P 1'
#
loop_
_entity.id
_entity.type
_entity.pdbx_description
1 polymer ?
#
loop_
_entity_poly.entity_id
_entity_poly.type
_entity_poly.pdbx_seq_one_letter_code
_entity_poly.pdbx_strand_id
1 'polypeptide(L)'
;MSNIYPLPKKPGGAESFRAEPTPEGLRITCSGGDGRETVQLIAYDEAVNRLDAGEYDDSGTGYDIHLAVAEGGNCGYFDFTAQHNVTMWRWLIAATFVSEMKRDNGTTTVTEPDGSASQVAIYSNGKAGIVVYPFSERLAMANNIEGQ
;
A
#
# COMPACT_ATOMS: atom_id res chain seq x y z
N MET A 1 35.05 2.96 -12.27
CA MET A 1 34.69 2.80 -10.84
C MET A 1 33.18 2.62 -10.79
N SER A 2 32.70 1.45 -10.36
CA SER A 2 31.27 1.13 -10.30
C SER A 2 30.79 1.32 -8.86
N ASN A 3 29.95 2.32 -8.61
CA ASN A 3 29.35 2.57 -7.31
C ASN A 3 28.00 1.84 -7.25
N ILE A 4 28.03 0.53 -7.02
CA ILE A 4 26.83 -0.22 -6.65
C ILE A 4 26.80 -0.20 -5.13
N TYR A 5 25.89 0.59 -4.55
CA TYR A 5 25.59 0.53 -3.13
C TYR A 5 24.98 -0.85 -2.82
N PRO A 6 25.60 -1.67 -1.95
CA PRO A 6 24.97 -2.92 -1.53
C PRO A 6 23.77 -2.58 -0.65
N LEU A 7 22.58 -3.01 -1.08
CA LEU A 7 21.38 -3.00 -0.22
C LEU A 7 21.67 -3.84 1.04
N PRO A 8 21.35 -3.33 2.24
CA PRO A 8 21.53 -4.11 3.46
C PRO A 8 20.67 -5.38 3.42
N LYS A 9 21.29 -6.55 3.62
CA LYS A 9 20.57 -7.80 3.83
C LYS A 9 19.77 -7.70 5.13
N LYS A 10 18.44 -7.83 5.04
CA LYS A 10 17.58 -8.00 6.22
C LYS A 10 18.01 -9.27 6.99
N PRO A 11 18.19 -9.22 8.31
CA PRO A 11 18.43 -10.41 9.11
C PRO A 11 17.12 -11.17 9.35
N GLY A 12 17.15 -12.49 9.08
CA GLY A 12 16.46 -13.59 9.79
C GLY A 12 14.94 -13.53 10.01
N GLY A 13 14.22 -14.45 9.35
CA GLY A 13 12.88 -14.91 9.74
C GLY A 13 11.72 -14.01 9.28
N ALA A 14 11.78 -13.44 8.08
CA ALA A 14 10.70 -12.59 7.59
C ALA A 14 9.50 -13.45 7.21
N GLU A 15 8.34 -13.16 7.83
CA GLU A 15 7.05 -13.44 7.20
C GLU A 15 7.14 -13.01 5.74
N SER A 16 7.05 -13.97 4.83
CA SER A 16 7.11 -13.69 3.41
C SER A 16 5.69 -13.48 2.92
N PHE A 17 5.35 -12.23 2.63
CA PHE A 17 4.17 -11.89 1.86
C PHE A 17 4.55 -11.85 0.38
N ARG A 18 3.71 -12.44 -0.46
CA ARG A 18 3.87 -12.43 -1.92
C ARG A 18 2.50 -12.43 -2.57
N ALA A 19 2.29 -11.54 -3.51
CA ALA A 19 1.12 -11.54 -4.38
C ALA A 19 1.58 -11.79 -5.83
N GLU A 20 0.90 -12.68 -6.53
CA GLU A 20 1.21 -13.02 -7.93
C GLU A 20 -0.06 -13.01 -8.77
N PRO A 21 -0.04 -12.42 -9.98
CA PRO A 21 -1.18 -12.46 -10.88
C PRO A 21 -1.35 -13.87 -11.47
N THR A 22 -2.61 -14.29 -11.60
CA THR A 22 -3.03 -15.50 -12.30
C THR A 22 -4.24 -15.16 -13.19
N PRO A 23 -4.58 -15.99 -14.18
CA PRO A 23 -5.81 -15.81 -14.96
C PRO A 23 -7.08 -15.75 -14.10
N GLU A 24 -7.10 -16.45 -12.96
CA GLU A 24 -8.26 -16.55 -12.06
C GLU A 24 -8.32 -15.44 -10.98
N GLY A 25 -7.27 -14.63 -10.83
CA GLY A 25 -7.16 -13.61 -9.78
C GLY A 25 -5.75 -13.43 -9.23
N LEU A 26 -5.62 -12.87 -8.03
CA LEU A 26 -4.34 -12.75 -7.31
C LEU A 26 -4.15 -13.94 -6.38
N ARG A 27 -3.04 -14.65 -6.56
CA ARG A 27 -2.56 -15.64 -5.58
C ARG A 27 -1.70 -14.94 -4.54
N ILE A 28 -2.20 -14.87 -3.31
CA ILE A 28 -1.51 -14.32 -2.16
C ILE A 28 -0.95 -15.47 -1.34
N THR A 29 0.37 -15.50 -1.15
CA THR A 29 1.06 -16.45 -0.29
C THR A 29 1.62 -15.69 0.92
N CYS A 30 1.23 -16.11 2.12
CA CYS A 30 1.74 -15.58 3.38
C CYS A 30 2.37 -16.73 4.18
N SER A 31 3.63 -16.62 4.57
CA SER A 31 4.25 -17.54 5.52
C SER A 31 4.15 -16.97 6.94
N GLY A 32 3.50 -17.72 7.83
CA GLY A 32 3.43 -17.37 9.25
C GLY A 32 4.74 -17.73 9.97
N GLY A 33 4.93 -17.17 11.17
CA GLY A 33 6.10 -17.46 12.01
C GLY A 33 6.25 -18.94 12.44
N ASP A 34 5.24 -19.79 12.21
CA ASP A 34 5.29 -21.24 12.44
C ASP A 34 5.86 -22.03 11.24
N GLY A 35 6.25 -21.34 10.16
CA GLY A 35 6.79 -21.92 8.93
C GLY A 35 5.73 -22.50 7.99
N ARG A 36 4.43 -22.36 8.28
CA ARG A 36 3.36 -22.75 7.36
C ARG A 36 3.03 -21.62 6.41
N GLU A 37 2.85 -21.98 5.14
CA GLU A 37 2.33 -21.09 4.12
C GLU A 37 0.81 -21.18 4.06
N THR A 38 0.16 -20.02 4.03
CA THR A 38 -1.24 -19.87 3.67
C THR A 38 -1.31 -19.31 2.26
N VAL A 39 -2.19 -19.88 1.44
CA VAL A 39 -2.42 -19.43 0.07
C VAL A 39 -3.88 -19.03 -0.06
N GLN A 40 -4.12 -17.79 -0.48
CA GLN A 40 -5.43 -17.26 -0.80
C GLN A 40 -5.47 -16.89 -2.28
N LEU A 41 -6.57 -17.19 -2.95
CA LEU A 41 -6.88 -16.65 -4.27
C LEU A 41 -8.01 -15.63 -4.10
N ILE A 42 -7.79 -14.39 -4.54
CA ILE A 42 -8.82 -13.33 -4.54
C ILE A 42 -9.03 -12.80 -5.95
N ALA A 43 -10.23 -12.32 -6.25
CA ALA A 43 -10.50 -11.67 -7.53
C ALA A 43 -9.73 -10.35 -7.66
N TYR A 44 -9.45 -9.90 -8.88
CA TYR A 44 -8.80 -8.61 -9.13
C TYR A 44 -9.63 -7.43 -8.58
N ASP A 45 -10.95 -7.43 -8.80
CA ASP A 45 -11.85 -6.41 -8.26
C ASP A 45 -11.80 -6.36 -6.73
N GLU A 46 -11.71 -7.53 -6.10
CA GLU A 46 -11.57 -7.62 -4.64
C GLU A 46 -10.24 -7.03 -4.18
N ALA A 47 -9.13 -7.32 -4.86
CA ALA A 47 -7.83 -6.74 -4.54
C ALA A 47 -7.83 -5.19 -4.65
N VAL A 48 -8.44 -4.65 -5.71
CA VAL A 48 -8.59 -3.20 -5.91
C VAL A 48 -9.44 -2.58 -4.79
N ASN A 49 -10.56 -3.23 -4.43
CA ASN A 49 -11.43 -2.74 -3.36
C ASN A 49 -10.74 -2.76 -1.98
N ARG A 50 -9.94 -3.78 -1.67
CA ARG A 50 -9.17 -3.86 -0.42
C ARG A 50 -8.11 -2.76 -0.33
N LEU A 51 -7.46 -2.42 -1.45
CA LEU A 51 -6.57 -1.26 -1.52
C LEU A 51 -7.36 0.04 -1.23
N ASP A 52 -8.47 0.29 -1.92
CA ASP A 52 -9.26 1.51 -1.72
C ASP A 52 -9.79 1.66 -0.29
N ALA A 53 -10.23 0.55 0.31
CA ALA A 53 -10.67 0.46 1.70
C ALA A 53 -9.55 0.72 2.71
N GLY A 54 -8.29 0.70 2.29
CA GLY A 54 -7.13 0.98 3.14
C GLY A 54 -6.64 -0.20 3.96
N GLU A 55 -7.02 -1.44 3.61
CA GLU A 55 -6.61 -2.64 4.36
C GLU A 55 -5.08 -2.83 4.42
N TYR A 56 -4.35 -2.19 3.52
CA TYR A 56 -2.90 -2.29 3.39
C TYR A 56 -2.16 -0.97 3.66
N ASP A 57 -2.83 0.02 4.27
CA ASP A 57 -2.26 1.36 4.48
C ASP A 57 -1.07 1.40 5.46
N ASP A 58 -1.02 0.42 6.37
CA ASP A 58 -0.01 0.33 7.42
C ASP A 58 1.12 -0.67 7.12
N SER A 59 1.09 -1.32 5.95
CA SER A 59 2.06 -2.35 5.59
C SER A 59 2.65 -2.15 4.19
N GLY A 60 3.89 -2.62 4.01
CA GLY A 60 4.50 -2.67 2.68
C GLY A 60 3.77 -3.60 1.70
N THR A 61 2.94 -4.51 2.21
CA THR A 61 2.23 -5.52 1.42
C THR A 61 1.22 -4.93 0.43
N GLY A 62 0.75 -3.69 0.66
CA GLY A 62 -0.10 -3.00 -0.30
C GLY A 62 0.60 -2.75 -1.63
N TYR A 63 1.91 -2.50 -1.63
CA TYR A 63 2.68 -2.36 -2.87
C TYR A 63 2.79 -3.68 -3.63
N ASP A 64 2.92 -4.80 -2.91
CA ASP A 64 2.95 -6.14 -3.54
C ASP A 64 1.60 -6.45 -4.20
N ILE A 65 0.48 -6.14 -3.53
CA ILE A 65 -0.86 -6.28 -4.11
C ILE A 65 -1.03 -5.37 -5.32
N HIS A 66 -0.66 -4.09 -5.20
CA HIS A 66 -0.78 -3.12 -6.29
C HIS A 66 -0.01 -3.57 -7.53
N LEU A 67 1.25 -4.00 -7.34
CA LEU A 67 2.08 -4.53 -8.41
C LEU A 67 1.45 -5.76 -9.06
N ALA A 68 0.97 -6.72 -8.27
CA ALA A 68 0.35 -7.93 -8.81
C ALA A 68 -0.94 -7.63 -9.62
N VAL A 69 -1.77 -6.68 -9.18
CA VAL A 69 -2.95 -6.24 -9.97
C VAL A 69 -2.50 -5.60 -11.28
N ALA A 70 -1.51 -4.70 -11.25
CA ALA A 70 -0.99 -4.02 -12.43
C ALA A 70 -0.37 -5.02 -13.44
N GLU A 71 0.39 -6.00 -12.96
CA GLU A 71 0.94 -7.08 -13.78
C GLU A 71 -0.18 -7.95 -14.38
N GLY A 72 -1.25 -8.24 -13.63
CA GLY A 72 -2.42 -8.94 -14.15
C GLY A 72 -3.07 -8.23 -15.34
N GLY A 73 -3.12 -6.89 -15.32
CA GLY A 73 -3.54 -6.10 -16.48
C GLY A 73 -2.57 -6.20 -17.65
N ASN A 74 -1.27 -6.11 -17.39
CA ASN A 74 -0.23 -6.22 -18.44
C ASN A 74 -0.19 -7.62 -19.09
N CYS A 75 -0.54 -8.67 -18.35
CA CYS A 75 -0.69 -10.03 -18.85
C CYS A 75 -2.02 -10.30 -19.57
N GLY A 76 -2.97 -9.35 -19.54
CA GLY A 76 -4.31 -9.51 -20.12
C GLY A 76 -5.26 -10.38 -19.29
N TYR A 77 -4.96 -10.62 -18.00
CA TYR A 77 -5.82 -11.36 -17.08
C TYR A 77 -6.90 -10.48 -16.45
N PHE A 78 -6.67 -9.17 -16.39
CA PHE A 78 -7.59 -8.20 -15.82
C PHE A 78 -7.81 -7.04 -16.77
N ASP A 79 -9.07 -6.80 -17.15
CA ASP A 79 -9.44 -5.65 -17.96
C ASP A 79 -9.74 -4.45 -17.06
N PHE A 80 -8.86 -3.45 -17.13
CA PHE A 80 -8.98 -2.26 -16.29
C PHE A 80 -10.09 -1.34 -16.78
N THR A 81 -11.09 -1.11 -15.94
CA THR A 81 -12.00 0.02 -16.14
C THR A 81 -11.31 1.35 -15.84
N ALA A 82 -11.88 2.46 -16.29
CA ALA A 82 -11.42 3.79 -15.89
C ALA A 82 -11.45 3.96 -14.36
N GLN A 83 -12.47 3.41 -13.69
CA GLN A 83 -12.57 3.44 -12.23
C GLN A 83 -11.44 2.65 -11.56
N HIS A 84 -11.11 1.45 -12.07
CA HIS A 84 -9.99 0.65 -11.54
C HIS A 84 -8.67 1.42 -11.64
N ASN A 85 -8.41 2.08 -12.78
CA ASN A 85 -7.21 2.89 -12.95
C ASN A 85 -7.14 4.02 -11.93
N VAL A 86 -8.20 4.81 -11.81
CA VAL A 86 -8.24 5.95 -10.88
C VAL A 86 -8.04 5.49 -9.44
N THR A 87 -8.74 4.44 -9.01
CA THR A 87 -8.59 3.86 -7.66
C THR A 87 -7.16 3.37 -7.40
N MET A 88 -6.56 2.64 -8.35
CA MET A 88 -5.19 2.16 -8.22
C MET A 88 -4.16 3.29 -8.14
N TRP A 89 -4.31 4.33 -8.95
CA TRP A 89 -3.44 5.51 -8.90
C TRP A 89 -3.59 6.27 -7.59
N ARG A 90 -4.83 6.49 -7.15
CA ARG A 90 -5.15 7.15 -5.89
C ARG A 90 -4.51 6.44 -4.71
N TRP A 91 -4.59 5.12 -4.66
CA TRP A 91 -3.95 4.36 -3.59
C TRP A 91 -2.42 4.49 -3.63
N LEU A 92 -1.80 4.31 -4.80
CA LEU A 92 -0.34 4.37 -4.94
C LEU A 92 0.23 5.73 -4.55
N ILE A 93 -0.40 6.82 -5.00
CA ILE A 93 0.03 8.19 -4.69
C ILE A 93 -0.07 8.44 -3.18
N ALA A 94 -1.19 8.09 -2.55
CA ALA A 94 -1.37 8.26 -1.10
C ALA A 94 -0.36 7.43 -0.30
N ALA A 95 -0.18 6.15 -0.65
CA ALA A 95 0.76 5.26 0.02
C ALA A 95 2.21 5.76 -0.09
N THR A 96 2.62 6.21 -1.28
CA THR A 96 3.96 6.73 -1.53
C THR A 96 4.20 8.01 -0.75
N PHE A 97 3.28 8.99 -0.85
CA PHE A 97 3.39 10.25 -0.14
C PHE A 97 3.51 10.04 1.38
N VAL A 98 2.63 9.20 1.96
CA VAL A 98 2.68 8.90 3.39
C VAL A 98 3.98 8.19 3.77
N SER A 99 4.47 7.27 2.94
CA SER A 99 5.75 6.58 3.17
C SER A 99 6.92 7.57 3.18
N GLU A 100 6.93 8.54 2.27
CA GLU A 100 7.92 9.62 2.24
C GLU A 100 7.81 10.52 3.47
N MET A 101 6.60 10.89 3.90
CA MET A 101 6.41 11.66 5.14
C MET A 101 6.93 10.91 6.36
N LYS A 102 6.62 9.61 6.49
CA LYS A 102 7.16 8.76 7.57
C LYS A 102 8.69 8.73 7.55
N ARG A 103 9.31 8.63 6.36
CA ARG A 103 10.76 8.57 6.19
C ARG A 103 11.46 9.90 6.51
N ASP A 104 10.93 11.00 5.99
CA ASP A 104 11.64 12.27 5.94
C ASP A 104 11.30 13.16 7.15
N ASN A 105 10.09 13.04 7.70
CA ASN A 105 9.61 13.86 8.83
C ASN A 105 9.30 13.04 10.10
N GLY A 106 9.25 11.71 10.00
CA GLY A 106 8.95 10.81 11.11
C GLY A 106 7.45 10.61 11.36
N THR A 107 7.14 10.02 12.51
CA THR A 107 5.78 9.69 12.95
C THR A 107 5.46 10.29 14.31
N THR A 108 4.17 10.47 14.58
CA THR A 108 3.64 10.81 15.92
C THR A 108 2.54 9.85 16.32
N THR A 109 2.23 9.80 17.62
CA THR A 109 1.11 9.03 18.15
C THR A 109 -0.11 9.94 18.29
N VAL A 110 -1.24 9.51 17.73
CA VAL A 110 -2.55 10.16 17.90
C VAL A 110 -3.45 9.24 18.70
N THR A 111 -4.18 9.81 19.65
CA THR A 111 -5.28 9.10 20.33
C THR A 111 -6.54 9.22 19.49
N GLU A 112 -7.04 8.09 19.03
CA GLU A 112 -8.24 7.99 18.20
C GLU A 112 -9.51 8.20 19.04
N PRO A 113 -10.67 8.47 18.40
CA PRO A 113 -11.93 8.66 19.11
C PRO A 113 -12.37 7.48 19.98
N ASP A 114 -11.93 6.27 19.66
CA ASP A 114 -12.21 5.05 20.44
C ASP A 114 -11.22 4.84 21.60
N GLY A 115 -10.26 5.75 21.78
CA GLY A 115 -9.21 5.69 22.79
C GLY A 115 -7.99 4.85 22.39
N SER A 116 -7.98 4.25 21.20
CA SER A 116 -6.80 3.57 20.67
C SER A 116 -5.70 4.58 20.28
N ALA A 117 -4.49 4.07 20.05
CA ALA A 117 -3.34 4.90 19.67
C ALA A 117 -2.84 4.48 18.29
N SER A 118 -2.82 5.43 17.36
CA SER A 118 -2.31 5.24 15.99
C SER A 118 -0.96 5.91 15.83
N GLN A 119 -0.04 5.25 15.13
CA GLN A 119 1.22 5.86 14.71
C GLN A 119 1.07 6.42 13.29
N VAL A 120 1.11 7.73 13.15
CA VAL A 120 0.74 8.44 11.91
C VAL A 120 1.88 9.28 11.39
N ALA A 121 1.90 9.51 10.08
CA ALA A 121 2.94 10.31 9.42
C ALA A 121 2.78 11.80 9.74
N ILE A 122 3.88 12.53 9.74
CA ILE A 122 3.89 13.99 9.93
C ILE A 122 4.29 14.67 8.62
N TYR A 123 3.53 15.65 8.17
CA TYR A 123 4.05 16.66 7.25
C TYR A 123 4.56 17.84 8.08
N SER A 124 5.82 18.24 7.89
CA SER A 124 6.41 19.39 8.59
C SER A 124 7.09 20.33 7.61
N ASN A 125 6.89 21.64 7.79
CA ASN A 125 7.63 22.68 7.08
C ASN A 125 8.79 23.28 7.90
N GLY A 126 9.17 22.60 8.99
CA GLY A 126 10.19 23.07 9.94
C GLY A 126 9.70 24.12 10.95
N LYS A 127 8.46 24.62 10.83
CA LYS A 127 7.83 25.55 11.80
C LYS A 127 6.56 24.97 12.43
N ALA A 128 5.77 24.26 11.63
CA ALA A 128 4.56 23.60 12.04
C ALA A 128 4.49 22.21 11.40
N GLY A 129 3.83 21.29 12.10
CA GLY A 129 3.56 19.94 11.63
C GLY A 129 2.07 19.65 11.63
N ILE A 130 1.61 18.88 10.65
CA ILE A 130 0.27 18.31 10.61
C ILE A 130 0.37 16.79 10.46
N VAL A 131 -0.62 16.08 11.00
CA VAL A 131 -0.74 14.63 10.80
C VAL A 131 -1.30 14.33 9.42
N VAL A 132 -0.79 13.28 8.79
CA VAL A 132 -1.17 12.84 7.44
C VAL A 132 -1.65 11.40 7.51
N TYR A 133 -2.84 11.15 6.96
CA TYR A 133 -3.47 9.84 6.87
C TYR A 133 -3.68 9.46 5.40
N PRO A 134 -3.37 8.22 4.98
CA PRO A 134 -3.64 7.75 3.62
C PRO A 134 -5.10 7.98 3.18
N PHE A 135 -6.05 7.71 4.07
CA PHE A 135 -7.48 7.93 3.79
C PHE A 135 -7.79 9.39 3.44
N SER A 136 -7.24 10.35 4.20
CA SER A 136 -7.44 11.78 3.95
C SER A 136 -6.87 12.20 2.59
N GLU A 137 -5.70 11.68 2.22
CA GLU A 137 -5.09 11.93 0.90
C GLU A 137 -5.95 11.35 -0.23
N ARG A 138 -6.44 10.11 -0.07
CA ARG A 138 -7.36 9.49 -1.04
C ARG A 138 -8.63 10.32 -1.21
N LEU A 139 -9.23 10.76 -0.11
CA LEU A 139 -10.43 11.60 -0.14
C LEU A 139 -10.18 12.95 -0.82
N ALA A 140 -9.02 13.57 -0.56
CA ALA A 140 -8.65 14.84 -1.18
C ALA A 140 -8.51 14.71 -2.71
N MET A 141 -7.89 13.64 -3.20
CA MET A 141 -7.75 13.36 -4.63
C MET A 141 -9.11 13.11 -5.29
N ALA A 142 -9.93 12.25 -4.68
CA ALA A 142 -11.26 11.91 -5.18
C ALA A 142 -12.16 13.15 -5.34
N ASN A 143 -12.12 14.06 -4.35
CA ASN A 143 -13.02 15.22 -4.35
C ASN A 143 -12.52 16.39 -5.19
N ASN A 144 -11.20 16.61 -5.29
CA ASN A 144 -10.65 17.86 -5.81
C ASN A 144 -9.79 17.72 -7.08
N ILE A 145 -9.32 16.51 -7.41
CA ILE A 145 -8.43 16.28 -8.56
C ILE A 145 -9.16 15.53 -9.67
N GLU A 146 -9.90 14.48 -9.32
CA GLU A 146 -10.50 13.59 -10.30
C GLU A 146 -11.72 14.20 -11.01
N GLY A 147 -12.37 15.18 -10.38
CA GLY A 147 -13.57 15.84 -10.91
C GLY A 147 -14.80 14.92 -10.87
N GLN A 148 -15.99 15.51 -10.72
CA GLN A 148 -17.26 14.80 -10.87
C GLN A 148 -17.79 14.92 -12.29
#